data_AF-A0A174NLU3-F1
#
_entry.id   AF-A0A174NLU3-F1
#
_cell.length_a   1.000
_cell.length_b   1.000
_cell.length_c   1.000
_cell.angle_alpha   90.00
_cell.angle_beta   90.00
_cell.angle_gamma   90.00
#
_symmetry.space_group_name_H-M   'P 1'
#
loop_
_entity.id
_entity.type
_entity.pdbx_description
1 polymer ?
#
loop_
_entity_poly.entity_id
_entity_poly.type
_entity_poly.pdbx_seq_one_letter_code
_entity_poly.pdbx_strand_id
1 'polypeptide(L)'
;MKKIFYLIMAMFTISLWGCVTDRKCSIPKGFECFNSKRVFIQYKQPVNGYTVKVMWLPYLNSKDNTTAETGVTTSLFFDSADNQFYINLEAKHIIDTLCYHYPHLKDGDVLYWDYVPKDSNEVLPHYSPFCFSDVDFDGKEELVITHQLGGSRSNNTYKIYKIHGYDNVELMTDEPFNDLENTTEFDSINKTITTCGSSGAYNYVIYTYKQKEYSTMDWNKPITIPKFDMIKAEVIDGEECRIYEKKRGKLELVKQTKIH
;
A
#
# COMPACT_ATOMS: atom_id res chain seq x y z
N MET A 1 58.61 59.57 -30.92
CA MET A 1 58.79 59.18 -32.34
C MET A 1 58.35 57.74 -32.50
N LYS A 2 57.47 57.49 -33.48
CA LYS A 2 56.89 56.18 -33.83
C LYS A 2 57.97 55.15 -34.20
N LYS A 3 57.77 53.87 -33.84
CA LYS A 3 57.92 52.73 -34.77
C LYS A 3 57.29 51.45 -34.18
N ILE A 4 56.56 50.77 -35.06
CA ILE A 4 55.73 49.58 -34.92
C ILE A 4 56.60 48.32 -35.00
N PHE A 5 56.25 47.25 -34.27
CA PHE A 5 56.44 45.87 -34.73
C PHE A 5 55.34 44.96 -34.15
N TYR A 6 54.65 44.25 -35.05
CA TYR A 6 53.62 43.22 -34.80
C TYR A 6 54.27 41.83 -34.70
N LEU A 7 53.74 40.95 -33.83
CA LEU A 7 53.72 39.47 -33.97
C LEU A 7 52.77 38.88 -32.89
N ILE A 8 51.52 38.56 -33.19
CA ILE A 8 50.98 37.21 -33.53
C ILE A 8 51.13 36.17 -32.40
N MET A 9 50.05 35.83 -31.67
CA MET A 9 49.33 34.53 -31.73
C MET A 9 48.52 34.19 -30.45
N ALA A 10 47.26 33.80 -30.69
CA ALA A 10 46.39 32.92 -29.93
C ALA A 10 45.84 33.38 -28.55
N MET A 11 44.68 34.05 -28.60
CA MET A 11 43.65 33.89 -27.59
C MET A 11 43.17 32.43 -27.60
N PHE A 12 43.52 31.64 -26.58
CA PHE A 12 42.78 30.44 -26.23
C PHE A 12 41.60 30.85 -25.35
N THR A 13 40.51 31.30 -25.97
CA THR A 13 39.20 31.20 -25.34
C THR A 13 38.84 29.73 -25.35
N ILE A 14 39.00 29.05 -24.22
CA ILE A 14 38.38 27.76 -23.98
C ILE A 14 36.87 28.04 -23.91
N SER A 15 36.21 27.99 -25.06
CA SER A 15 34.77 27.78 -25.08
C SER A 15 34.54 26.38 -24.52
N LEU A 16 34.14 26.33 -23.25
CA LEU A 16 33.42 25.19 -22.69
C LEU A 16 32.07 25.09 -23.41
N TRP A 17 32.11 24.62 -24.66
CA TRP A 17 31.00 23.87 -25.22
C TRP A 17 30.96 22.56 -24.44
N GLY A 18 30.26 22.61 -23.29
CA GLY A 18 29.71 21.43 -22.69
C GLY A 18 28.75 20.83 -23.69
N CYS A 19 29.27 19.97 -24.57
CA CYS A 19 28.47 19.07 -25.36
C CYS A 19 27.78 18.16 -24.34
N VAL A 20 26.55 18.50 -23.98
CA VAL A 20 25.59 17.55 -23.43
C VAL A 20 25.35 16.57 -24.56
N THR A 21 26.28 15.63 -24.68
CA THR A 21 26.05 14.41 -25.44
C THR A 21 24.94 13.70 -24.66
N ASP A 22 23.78 13.55 -25.30
CA ASP A 22 22.81 12.53 -24.94
C ASP A 22 23.55 11.19 -24.98
N ARG A 23 24.19 10.84 -23.85
CA ARG A 23 24.63 9.48 -23.60
C ARG A 23 23.34 8.69 -23.50
N LYS A 24 22.92 8.09 -24.62
CA LYS A 24 22.16 6.84 -24.56
C LYS A 24 23.02 5.88 -23.75
N CYS A 25 22.74 5.82 -22.45
CA CYS A 25 23.36 4.85 -21.55
C CYS A 25 22.89 3.48 -22.06
N SER A 26 23.72 2.81 -22.85
CA SER A 26 23.44 1.44 -23.26
C SER A 26 23.49 0.60 -22.00
N ILE A 27 22.35 0.07 -21.59
CA ILE A 27 22.24 -0.74 -20.39
C ILE A 27 23.15 -1.95 -20.54
N PRO A 28 23.95 -2.29 -19.51
CA PRO A 28 24.83 -3.45 -19.56
C PRO A 28 24.05 -4.71 -19.94
N LYS A 29 24.66 -5.56 -20.77
CA LYS A 29 24.07 -6.83 -21.18
C LYS A 29 23.75 -7.67 -19.93
N GLY A 30 22.51 -8.13 -19.80
CA GLY A 30 22.01 -8.85 -18.62
C GLY A 30 21.37 -7.98 -17.54
N PHE A 31 21.34 -6.65 -17.71
CA PHE A 31 20.72 -5.68 -16.79
C PHE A 31 19.51 -4.98 -17.43
N GLU A 32 18.99 -5.49 -18.55
CA GLU A 32 17.86 -4.92 -19.27
C GLU A 32 16.58 -4.87 -18.41
N CYS A 33 16.48 -5.69 -17.36
CA CYS A 33 15.41 -5.66 -16.38
C CYS A 33 15.34 -4.35 -15.58
N PHE A 34 16.43 -3.59 -15.51
CA PHE A 34 16.46 -2.25 -14.90
C PHE A 34 16.12 -1.14 -15.91
N ASN A 35 15.86 -1.46 -17.18
CA ASN A 35 15.42 -0.52 -18.21
C ASN A 35 13.91 -0.23 -18.16
N SER A 36 13.35 -0.10 -16.97
CA SER A 36 11.94 0.21 -16.81
C SER A 36 11.75 1.72 -16.72
N LYS A 37 10.68 2.24 -17.34
CA LYS A 37 10.28 3.64 -17.12
C LYS A 37 10.00 3.84 -15.63
N ARG A 38 10.49 4.94 -15.08
CA ARG A 38 10.19 5.43 -13.74
C ARG A 38 9.29 6.63 -13.87
N VAL A 39 8.15 6.57 -13.20
CA VAL A 39 7.25 7.70 -13.08
C VAL A 39 7.22 8.08 -11.61
N PHE A 40 7.33 9.37 -11.35
CA PHE A 40 7.26 9.90 -10.00
C PHE A 40 5.92 10.57 -9.79
N ILE A 41 5.37 10.40 -8.60
CA ILE A 41 4.14 11.05 -8.19
C ILE A 41 4.44 11.79 -6.90
N GLN A 42 3.93 13.01 -6.80
CA GLN A 42 3.92 13.76 -5.56
C GLN A 42 2.50 14.21 -5.28
N TYR A 43 1.96 13.81 -4.13
CA TYR A 43 0.69 14.34 -3.67
C TYR A 43 0.87 15.80 -3.24
N LYS A 44 -0.03 16.67 -3.68
CA LYS A 44 0.07 18.13 -3.49
C LYS A 44 -0.15 18.53 -2.03
N GLN A 45 -1.08 17.85 -1.37
CA GLN A 45 -1.39 18.04 0.04
C GLN A 45 -0.70 16.99 0.91
N PRO A 46 -0.41 17.32 2.17
CA PRO A 46 -0.06 16.32 3.17
C PRO A 46 -1.20 15.31 3.35
N VAL A 47 -0.87 14.04 3.52
CA VAL A 47 -1.80 12.97 3.85
C VAL A 47 -1.47 12.48 5.25
N ASN A 48 -2.40 12.69 6.18
CA ASN A 48 -2.19 12.44 7.61
C ASN A 48 -0.88 13.07 8.17
N GLY A 49 -0.58 14.30 7.76
CA GLY A 49 0.63 15.01 8.16
C GLY A 49 1.91 14.64 7.39
N TYR A 50 1.87 13.64 6.51
CA TYR A 50 3.01 13.24 5.68
C TYR A 50 2.98 13.90 4.31
N THR A 51 4.14 14.36 3.85
CA THR A 51 4.39 14.54 2.41
C THR A 51 4.58 13.17 1.80
N VAL A 52 3.72 12.81 0.83
CA VAL A 52 3.75 11.50 0.19
C VAL A 52 4.29 11.61 -1.23
N LYS A 53 5.34 10.84 -1.51
CA LYS A 53 5.95 10.71 -2.83
C LYS A 53 5.90 9.25 -3.26
N VAL A 54 5.72 8.98 -4.53
CA VAL A 54 5.68 7.61 -5.07
C VAL A 54 6.66 7.49 -6.21
N MET A 55 7.41 6.40 -6.23
CA MET A 55 8.13 5.93 -7.40
C MET A 55 7.40 4.73 -7.97
N TRP A 56 6.97 4.83 -9.23
CA TRP A 56 6.26 3.79 -9.95
C TRP A 56 7.08 3.29 -11.13
N LEU A 57 7.21 1.97 -11.26
CA LEU A 57 7.69 1.31 -12.47
C LEU A 57 6.50 0.71 -13.24
N PRO A 58 5.80 1.48 -14.10
CA PRO A 58 4.64 0.98 -14.84
C PRO A 58 4.98 -0.17 -15.79
N TYR A 59 4.04 -1.11 -15.94
CA TYR A 59 4.02 -1.97 -17.12
C TYR A 59 3.64 -1.16 -18.36
N LEU A 60 4.05 -1.66 -19.53
CA LEU A 60 3.70 -1.09 -20.82
C LEU A 60 2.84 -2.07 -21.59
N ASN A 61 1.76 -1.56 -22.19
CA ASN A 61 0.89 -2.33 -23.07
C ASN A 61 1.68 -2.79 -24.30
N SER A 62 1.68 -4.09 -24.57
CA SER A 62 2.52 -4.68 -25.63
C SER A 62 2.13 -4.26 -27.05
N LYS A 63 0.90 -3.79 -27.26
CA LYS A 63 0.36 -3.43 -28.57
C LYS A 63 0.72 -2.01 -29.00
N ASP A 64 0.69 -1.06 -28.07
CA ASP A 64 0.80 0.38 -28.36
C ASP A 64 1.80 1.12 -27.44
N ASN A 65 2.48 0.39 -26.56
CA ASN A 65 3.48 0.89 -25.62
C ASN A 65 2.94 1.98 -24.66
N THR A 66 1.63 2.01 -24.46
CA THR A 66 0.98 2.88 -23.48
C THR A 66 1.23 2.39 -22.05
N THR A 67 1.20 3.30 -21.09
CA THR A 67 1.32 2.98 -19.66
C THR A 67 0.11 2.14 -19.22
N ALA A 68 0.37 0.99 -18.61
CA ALA A 68 -0.66 0.15 -18.01
C ALA A 68 -1.01 0.62 -16.58
N GLU A 69 -2.11 0.11 -16.06
CA GLU A 69 -2.67 0.47 -14.73
C GLU A 69 -1.81 0.01 -13.56
N THR A 70 -0.99 -1.02 -13.80
CA THR A 70 -0.20 -1.69 -12.78
C THR A 70 1.29 -1.60 -13.10
N GLY A 71 2.13 -1.77 -12.09
CA GLY A 71 3.58 -1.71 -12.21
C GLY A 71 4.30 -2.98 -11.82
N VAL A 72 5.57 -3.05 -12.20
CA VAL A 72 6.54 -4.04 -11.69
C VAL A 72 6.74 -3.87 -10.20
N THR A 73 6.81 -2.62 -9.74
CA THR A 73 6.87 -2.26 -8.32
C THR A 73 6.47 -0.81 -8.13
N THR A 74 6.07 -0.51 -6.90
CA THR A 74 5.72 0.82 -6.44
C THR A 74 6.35 1.03 -5.08
N SER A 75 7.05 2.14 -4.90
CA SER A 75 7.55 2.56 -3.59
C SER A 75 6.81 3.81 -3.16
N LEU A 76 6.05 3.73 -2.06
CA LEU A 76 5.50 4.91 -1.39
C LEU A 76 6.50 5.39 -0.37
N PHE A 77 6.74 6.68 -0.34
CA PHE A 77 7.62 7.36 0.59
C PHE A 77 6.81 8.37 1.39
N PHE A 78 6.86 8.25 2.71
CA PHE A 78 6.15 9.08 3.65
C PHE A 78 7.16 9.88 4.45
N ASP A 79 7.01 11.20 4.46
CA ASP A 79 7.98 12.13 5.06
C ASP A 79 7.25 13.21 5.86
N SER A 80 7.54 13.30 7.15
CA SER A 80 7.06 14.34 8.06
C SER A 80 8.22 14.90 8.88
N ALA A 81 7.97 15.90 9.72
CA ALA A 81 9.02 16.46 10.58
C ALA A 81 9.58 15.44 11.59
N ASP A 82 8.74 14.49 12.02
CA ASP A 82 9.05 13.57 13.13
C ASP A 82 9.34 12.14 12.66
N ASN A 83 8.96 11.80 11.43
CA ASN A 83 9.01 10.42 10.95
C ASN A 83 9.22 10.35 9.42
N GLN A 84 9.97 9.34 8.99
CA GLN A 84 10.18 9.01 7.59
C GLN A 84 10.23 7.49 7.42
N PHE A 85 9.54 6.98 6.41
CA PHE A 85 9.56 5.55 6.07
C PHE A 85 9.12 5.35 4.61
N TYR A 86 9.36 4.15 4.09
CA TYR A 86 8.88 3.74 2.78
C TYR A 86 8.21 2.39 2.81
N ILE A 87 7.22 2.20 1.92
CA ILE A 87 6.55 0.93 1.69
C ILE A 87 6.79 0.52 0.24
N ASN A 88 7.37 -0.67 0.05
CA ASN A 88 7.48 -1.28 -1.26
C ASN A 88 6.28 -2.21 -1.47
N LEU A 89 5.50 -1.90 -2.49
CA LEU A 89 4.38 -2.72 -2.91
C LEU A 89 4.85 -3.83 -3.84
N GLU A 90 4.11 -4.92 -3.79
CA GLU A 90 4.28 -6.06 -4.69
C GLU A 90 3.98 -5.67 -6.14
N ALA A 91 4.46 -6.49 -7.07
CA ALA A 91 4.16 -6.34 -8.48
C ALA A 91 2.65 -6.40 -8.72
N LYS A 92 2.21 -5.72 -9.78
CA LYS A 92 0.82 -5.57 -10.23
C LYS A 92 -0.08 -4.74 -9.32
N HIS A 93 0.47 -4.04 -8.33
CA HIS A 93 -0.34 -3.15 -7.50
C HIS A 93 -0.85 -1.94 -8.30
N ILE A 94 -2.14 -1.61 -8.13
CA ILE A 94 -2.77 -0.42 -8.70
C ILE A 94 -2.51 0.75 -7.75
N ILE A 95 -1.76 1.73 -8.22
CA ILE A 95 -1.29 2.85 -7.38
C ILE A 95 -2.35 3.93 -7.24
N ASP A 96 -3.12 4.15 -8.30
CA ASP A 96 -4.25 5.06 -8.31
C ASP A 96 -4.99 4.81 -9.64
N THR A 97 -6.31 4.73 -9.60
CA THR A 97 -7.10 4.63 -10.83
C THR A 97 -6.88 5.86 -11.72
N LEU A 98 -6.49 7.01 -11.18
CA LEU A 98 -6.27 8.21 -11.99
C LEU A 98 -5.10 8.11 -12.99
N CYS A 99 -4.23 7.09 -12.88
CA CYS A 99 -3.18 6.83 -13.87
C CYS A 99 -3.76 6.53 -15.28
N TYR A 100 -5.03 6.13 -15.40
CA TYR A 100 -5.74 5.92 -16.67
C TYR A 100 -5.68 7.12 -17.62
N HIS A 101 -5.58 8.33 -17.07
CA HIS A 101 -5.60 9.55 -17.87
C HIS A 101 -4.25 9.89 -18.52
N TYR A 102 -3.19 9.13 -18.24
CA TYR A 102 -1.83 9.40 -18.72
C TYR A 102 -1.23 8.21 -19.47
N PRO A 103 -1.77 7.83 -20.64
CA PRO A 103 -1.34 6.62 -21.36
C PRO A 103 0.06 6.73 -21.98
N HIS A 104 0.68 7.91 -22.04
CA HIS A 104 1.95 8.13 -22.77
C HIS A 104 3.06 8.70 -21.88
N LEU A 105 3.20 8.19 -20.66
CA LEU A 105 4.24 8.62 -19.74
C LEU A 105 5.65 8.23 -20.23
N LYS A 106 6.61 9.10 -19.97
CA LYS A 106 8.04 8.94 -20.23
C LYS A 106 8.79 8.63 -18.94
N ASP A 107 9.98 8.03 -19.07
CA ASP A 107 10.87 7.86 -17.93
C ASP A 107 11.26 9.23 -17.36
N GLY A 108 11.14 9.38 -16.04
CA GLY A 108 11.40 10.62 -15.32
C GLY A 108 10.21 11.58 -15.22
N ASP A 109 9.05 11.27 -15.81
CA ASP A 109 7.87 12.12 -15.66
C ASP A 109 7.47 12.24 -14.19
N VAL A 110 7.10 13.46 -13.79
CA VAL A 110 6.62 13.77 -12.43
C VAL A 110 5.17 14.24 -12.51
N LEU A 111 4.30 13.55 -11.79
CA LEU A 111 2.88 13.84 -11.70
C LEU A 111 2.58 14.47 -10.33
N TYR A 112 1.85 15.59 -10.34
CA TYR A 112 1.40 16.26 -9.13
C TYR A 112 -0.09 16.01 -8.95
N TRP A 113 -0.47 15.32 -7.88
CA TRP A 113 -1.84 14.84 -7.71
C TRP A 113 -2.51 15.32 -6.43
N ASP A 114 -3.81 15.54 -6.55
CA ASP A 114 -4.66 15.75 -5.40
C ASP A 114 -5.02 14.37 -4.85
N TYR A 115 -4.55 14.05 -3.64
CA TYR A 115 -4.93 12.85 -2.92
C TYR A 115 -6.45 12.86 -2.61
N VAL A 116 -7.15 11.80 -3.01
CA VAL A 116 -8.57 11.61 -2.69
C VAL A 116 -8.66 10.75 -1.43
N PRO A 117 -9.08 11.31 -0.29
CA PRO A 117 -9.24 10.54 0.94
C PRO A 117 -10.45 9.59 0.84
N LYS A 118 -10.47 8.59 1.72
CA LYS A 118 -11.64 7.75 1.96
C LYS A 118 -12.79 8.55 2.55
N ASP A 119 -13.99 7.99 2.49
CA ASP A 119 -15.14 8.58 3.18
C ASP A 119 -14.95 8.52 4.71
N SER A 120 -15.49 9.49 5.44
CA SER A 120 -15.29 9.60 6.90
C SER A 120 -15.81 8.40 7.68
N ASN A 121 -16.77 7.67 7.11
CA ASN A 121 -17.40 6.51 7.73
C ASN A 121 -16.72 5.19 7.35
N GLU A 122 -15.79 5.22 6.39
CA GLU A 122 -15.04 4.05 5.97
C GLU A 122 -13.85 3.84 6.91
N VAL A 123 -13.55 2.59 7.27
CA VAL A 123 -12.28 2.21 7.90
C VAL A 123 -11.28 1.75 6.84
N LEU A 124 -11.76 0.89 5.93
CA LEU A 124 -11.01 0.46 4.75
C LEU A 124 -11.47 1.28 3.54
N PRO A 125 -10.55 1.88 2.77
CA PRO A 125 -10.88 2.74 1.66
C PRO A 125 -11.40 1.93 0.46
N HIS A 126 -12.48 2.36 -0.17
CA HIS A 126 -12.94 1.73 -1.41
C HIS A 126 -12.07 2.13 -2.62
N TYR A 127 -11.75 3.42 -2.75
CA TYR A 127 -11.11 3.96 -3.95
C TYR A 127 -9.69 4.46 -3.72
N SER A 128 -9.40 5.01 -2.54
CA SER A 128 -8.07 5.52 -2.22
C SER A 128 -7.04 4.39 -2.24
N PRO A 129 -5.84 4.61 -2.80
CA PRO A 129 -4.81 3.57 -2.86
C PRO A 129 -4.19 3.25 -1.50
N PHE A 130 -4.32 4.18 -0.57
CA PHE A 130 -4.01 3.99 0.83
C PHE A 130 -4.82 4.97 1.67
N CYS A 131 -4.93 4.73 2.97
CA CYS A 131 -5.42 5.68 3.95
C CYS A 131 -4.76 5.45 5.31
N PHE A 132 -5.11 6.27 6.29
CA PHE A 132 -4.77 6.05 7.69
C PHE A 132 -6.05 5.81 8.48
N SER A 133 -6.04 4.78 9.32
CA SER A 133 -7.19 4.36 10.13
C SER A 133 -6.71 3.64 11.38
N ASP A 134 -7.34 3.90 12.53
CA ASP A 134 -7.20 3.07 13.74
C ASP A 134 -7.97 1.76 13.54
N VAL A 135 -7.25 0.73 13.07
CA VAL A 135 -7.87 -0.57 12.75
C VAL A 135 -7.74 -1.58 13.87
N ASP A 136 -6.82 -1.35 14.81
CA ASP A 136 -6.61 -2.21 15.97
C ASP A 136 -7.21 -1.66 17.26
N PHE A 137 -7.85 -0.49 17.24
CA PHE A 137 -8.58 0.14 18.34
C PHE A 137 -7.68 0.60 19.50
N ASP A 138 -6.42 0.92 19.23
CA ASP A 138 -5.47 1.47 20.20
C ASP A 138 -5.45 3.01 20.26
N GLY A 139 -6.21 3.67 19.38
CA GLY A 139 -6.31 5.13 19.28
C GLY A 139 -5.24 5.79 18.40
N LYS A 140 -4.38 5.00 17.75
CA LYS A 140 -3.41 5.47 16.74
C LYS A 140 -3.78 4.88 15.39
N GLU A 141 -3.52 5.64 14.34
CA GLU A 141 -3.84 5.19 13.00
C GLU A 141 -2.70 4.34 12.41
N GLU A 142 -3.06 3.18 11.87
CA GLU A 142 -2.23 2.38 10.98
C GLU A 142 -2.32 2.88 9.54
N LEU A 143 -1.29 2.59 8.75
CA LEU A 143 -1.33 2.77 7.30
C LEU A 143 -2.02 1.56 6.65
N VAL A 144 -3.14 1.83 5.97
CA VAL A 144 -3.91 0.84 5.21
C VAL A 144 -3.56 1.00 3.74
N ILE A 145 -3.03 -0.05 3.10
CA ILE A 145 -2.75 -0.08 1.66
C ILE A 145 -3.80 -0.91 0.95
N THR A 146 -4.38 -0.36 -0.12
CA THR A 146 -5.44 -0.99 -0.91
C THR A 146 -4.89 -1.75 -2.09
N HIS A 147 -5.07 -3.06 -2.14
CA HIS A 147 -4.86 -3.84 -3.34
C HIS A 147 -6.19 -4.02 -4.08
N GLN A 148 -6.40 -3.17 -5.07
CA GLN A 148 -7.62 -3.14 -5.88
C GLN A 148 -7.83 -4.48 -6.60
N LEU A 149 -9.05 -5.03 -6.49
CA LEU A 149 -9.47 -6.28 -7.13
C LEU A 149 -8.61 -7.51 -6.78
N GLY A 150 -7.87 -7.46 -5.67
CA GLY A 150 -6.96 -8.53 -5.23
C GLY A 150 -7.63 -9.67 -4.48
N GLY A 151 -8.91 -9.55 -4.14
CA GLY A 151 -9.65 -10.49 -3.30
C GLY A 151 -10.70 -11.31 -4.04
N SER A 152 -11.56 -11.95 -3.25
CA SER A 152 -12.66 -12.77 -3.74
C SER A 152 -13.64 -11.93 -4.56
N ARG A 153 -14.09 -12.46 -5.71
CA ARG A 153 -15.08 -11.79 -6.59
C ARG A 153 -14.67 -10.37 -6.99
N SER A 154 -13.37 -10.13 -7.15
CA SER A 154 -12.80 -8.83 -7.46
C SER A 154 -13.01 -7.78 -6.35
N ASN A 155 -13.19 -8.22 -5.11
CA ASN A 155 -13.10 -7.35 -3.95
C ASN A 155 -11.68 -6.78 -3.81
N ASN A 156 -11.58 -5.65 -3.12
CA ASN A 156 -10.28 -5.11 -2.72
C ASN A 156 -9.77 -5.89 -1.51
N THR A 157 -8.46 -6.12 -1.48
CA THR A 157 -7.76 -6.62 -0.30
C THR A 157 -6.91 -5.53 0.32
N TYR A 158 -6.56 -5.67 1.59
CA TYR A 158 -5.84 -4.63 2.32
C TYR A 158 -4.62 -5.19 3.05
N LYS A 159 -3.53 -4.43 3.02
CA LYS A 159 -2.36 -4.67 3.87
C LYS A 159 -2.26 -3.57 4.90
N ILE A 160 -2.13 -3.97 6.16
CA ILE A 160 -2.10 -3.06 7.30
C ILE A 160 -0.67 -2.94 7.80
N TYR A 161 -0.21 -1.71 7.96
CA TYR A 161 1.13 -1.39 8.44
C TYR A 161 1.04 -0.59 9.73
N LYS A 162 1.57 -1.15 10.83
CA LYS A 162 1.69 -0.47 12.11
C LYS A 162 2.94 0.40 12.13
N ILE A 163 2.76 1.67 12.50
CA ILE A 163 3.82 2.68 12.49
C ILE A 163 4.32 2.87 13.92
N HIS A 164 5.56 2.45 14.18
CA HIS A 164 6.20 2.54 15.50
C HIS A 164 7.10 3.78 15.64
N GLY A 165 7.40 4.47 14.55
CA GLY A 165 8.26 5.66 14.50
C GLY A 165 9.22 5.63 13.32
N TYR A 166 10.33 6.37 13.44
CA TYR A 166 11.33 6.55 12.37
C TYR A 166 11.82 5.23 11.78
N ASP A 167 11.55 5.02 10.49
CA ASP A 167 11.92 3.82 9.72
C ASP A 167 11.52 2.49 10.39
N ASN A 168 10.50 2.53 11.27
CA ASN A 168 10.01 1.36 11.98
C ASN A 168 8.53 1.19 11.68
N VAL A 169 8.26 0.44 10.61
CA VAL A 169 6.92 0.11 10.14
C VAL A 169 6.81 -1.39 9.98
N GLU A 170 5.77 -1.96 10.57
CA GLU A 170 5.55 -3.40 10.65
C GLU A 170 4.32 -3.78 9.83
N LEU A 171 4.47 -4.73 8.91
CA LEU A 171 3.31 -5.35 8.25
C LEU A 171 2.62 -6.27 9.25
N MET A 172 1.34 -6.04 9.51
CA MET A 172 0.54 -6.88 10.40
C MET A 172 0.12 -8.15 9.65
N THR A 173 0.72 -9.28 9.99
CA THR A 173 0.50 -10.58 9.31
C THR A 173 -0.29 -11.60 10.12
N ASP A 174 -0.71 -11.25 11.34
CA ASP A 174 -1.52 -12.10 12.19
C ASP A 174 -3.02 -11.86 11.95
N GLU A 175 -3.86 -12.87 12.19
CA GLU A 175 -5.31 -12.70 12.16
C GLU A 175 -5.77 -11.62 13.16
N PRO A 176 -6.73 -10.74 12.77
CA PRO A 176 -7.50 -10.78 11.53
C PRO A 176 -6.90 -9.97 10.36
N PHE A 177 -5.70 -9.41 10.50
CA PHE A 177 -5.13 -8.44 9.54
C PHE A 177 -4.47 -9.07 8.32
N ASN A 178 -4.27 -10.38 8.34
CA ASN A 178 -3.60 -11.14 7.28
C ASN A 178 -4.44 -11.33 6.00
N ASP A 179 -5.77 -11.19 6.09
CA ASP A 179 -6.68 -11.37 4.96
C ASP A 179 -7.95 -10.50 5.13
N LEU A 180 -7.79 -9.21 4.86
CA LEU A 180 -8.87 -8.24 4.92
C LEU A 180 -9.40 -7.95 3.51
N GLU A 181 -10.72 -8.06 3.35
CA GLU A 181 -11.44 -7.61 2.16
C GLU A 181 -12.34 -6.41 2.46
N ASN A 182 -12.89 -5.77 1.43
CA ASN A 182 -13.86 -4.66 1.55
C ASN A 182 -15.15 -5.03 2.32
N THR A 183 -15.43 -6.33 2.47
CA THR A 183 -16.53 -6.84 3.30
C THR A 183 -16.20 -6.87 4.78
N THR A 184 -14.97 -6.53 5.18
CA THR A 184 -14.56 -6.49 6.58
C THR A 184 -15.24 -5.32 7.29
N GLU A 185 -15.90 -5.63 8.39
CA GLU A 185 -16.54 -4.64 9.26
C GLU A 185 -15.73 -4.43 10.53
N PHE A 186 -15.61 -3.16 10.93
CA PHE A 186 -14.94 -2.74 12.16
C PHE A 186 -15.96 -2.09 13.09
N ASP A 187 -16.03 -2.59 14.32
CA ASP A 187 -16.82 -2.00 15.39
C ASP A 187 -15.87 -1.54 16.50
N SER A 188 -15.55 -0.25 16.47
CA SER A 188 -14.65 0.38 17.43
C SER A 188 -15.23 0.47 18.85
N ILE A 189 -16.57 0.42 18.99
CA ILE A 189 -17.24 0.47 20.29
C ILE A 189 -17.08 -0.88 21.00
N ASN A 190 -17.37 -1.97 20.28
CA ASN A 190 -17.26 -3.33 20.83
C ASN A 190 -15.86 -3.94 20.66
N LYS A 191 -14.97 -3.23 19.95
CA LYS A 191 -13.60 -3.65 19.59
C LYS A 191 -13.60 -5.00 18.89
N THR A 192 -14.45 -5.12 17.87
CA THR A 192 -14.59 -6.33 17.06
C THR A 192 -14.32 -6.07 15.58
N ILE A 193 -13.75 -7.08 14.93
CA ILE A 193 -13.50 -7.11 13.48
C ILE A 193 -14.23 -8.33 12.94
N THR A 194 -15.07 -8.14 11.93
CA THR A 194 -15.76 -9.23 11.25
C THR A 194 -15.27 -9.31 9.81
N THR A 195 -14.67 -10.43 9.42
CA THR A 195 -14.17 -10.66 8.06
C THR A 195 -14.82 -11.91 7.45
N CYS A 196 -14.88 -11.97 6.12
CA CYS A 196 -15.48 -13.05 5.38
C CYS A 196 -14.40 -13.80 4.59
N GLY A 197 -14.20 -15.09 4.89
CA GLY A 197 -13.40 -15.99 4.08
C GLY A 197 -14.29 -16.75 3.09
N SER A 198 -13.97 -16.71 1.80
CA SER A 198 -14.74 -17.41 0.75
C SER A 198 -13.98 -18.61 0.20
N SER A 199 -14.67 -19.73 0.01
CA SER A 199 -14.15 -20.94 -0.67
C SER A 199 -14.94 -21.29 -1.93
N GLY A 200 -15.82 -20.40 -2.40
CA GLY A 200 -16.60 -20.61 -3.62
C GLY A 200 -17.79 -19.66 -3.78
N ALA A 201 -18.70 -20.01 -4.70
CA ALA A 201 -19.89 -19.21 -4.99
C ALA A 201 -20.92 -19.21 -3.85
N TYR A 202 -21.05 -20.33 -3.14
CA TYR A 202 -22.07 -20.52 -2.09
C TYR A 202 -21.50 -20.84 -0.72
N ASN A 203 -20.16 -20.88 -0.60
CA ASN A 203 -19.47 -21.38 0.57
C ASN A 203 -18.57 -20.30 1.14
N TYR A 204 -18.98 -19.71 2.25
CA TYR A 204 -18.22 -18.68 2.93
C TYR A 204 -18.32 -18.83 4.44
N VAL A 205 -17.31 -18.33 5.13
CA VAL A 205 -17.21 -18.34 6.58
C VAL A 205 -17.03 -16.90 7.04
N ILE A 206 -17.92 -16.44 7.91
CA ILE A 206 -17.80 -15.14 8.56
C ILE A 206 -17.12 -15.36 9.91
N TYR A 207 -15.96 -14.76 10.09
CA TYR A 207 -15.19 -14.80 11.33
C TYR A 207 -15.36 -13.49 12.08
N THR A 208 -15.74 -13.55 13.36
CA THR A 208 -15.73 -12.37 14.24
C THR A 208 -14.61 -12.51 15.26
N TYR A 209 -13.73 -11.53 15.26
CA TYR A 209 -12.62 -11.38 16.18
C TYR A 209 -12.94 -10.28 17.19
N LYS A 210 -12.48 -10.45 18.42
CA LYS A 210 -12.61 -9.45 19.48
C LYS A 210 -11.25 -9.16 20.09
N GLN A 211 -10.93 -7.88 20.22
CA GLN A 211 -9.74 -7.45 20.95
C GLN A 211 -9.88 -7.80 22.43
N LYS A 212 -8.82 -8.34 22.99
CA LYS A 212 -8.68 -8.63 24.41
C LYS A 212 -7.29 -8.28 24.88
N GLU A 213 -7.20 -7.96 26.16
CA GLU A 213 -5.95 -7.67 26.83
C GLU A 213 -5.30 -8.95 27.35
N TYR A 214 -4.02 -9.11 27.06
CA TYR A 214 -3.22 -10.25 27.50
C TYR A 214 -2.00 -9.80 28.29
N SER A 215 -1.79 -10.40 29.46
CA SER A 215 -0.55 -10.22 30.21
C SER A 215 0.59 -10.99 29.55
N THR A 216 1.70 -10.32 29.31
CA THR A 216 2.98 -10.92 28.89
C THR A 216 4.12 -10.32 29.72
N MET A 217 5.35 -10.81 29.53
CA MET A 217 6.55 -10.26 30.17
C MET A 217 7.35 -9.45 29.16
N ASP A 218 7.66 -8.20 29.50
CA ASP A 218 8.70 -7.41 28.87
C ASP A 218 9.93 -7.46 29.77
N TRP A 219 10.87 -8.33 29.44
CA TRP A 219 12.01 -8.70 30.28
C TRP A 219 11.59 -9.10 31.70
N ASN A 220 11.64 -8.17 32.64
CA ASN A 220 11.41 -8.39 34.06
C ASN A 220 10.10 -7.78 34.59
N LYS A 221 9.28 -7.14 33.74
CA LYS A 221 8.01 -6.53 34.13
C LYS A 221 6.83 -7.16 33.38
N PRO A 222 5.72 -7.46 34.06
CA PRO A 222 4.48 -7.79 33.36
C PRO A 222 3.98 -6.56 32.61
N ILE A 223 3.62 -6.75 31.36
CA ILE A 223 2.95 -5.73 30.53
C ILE A 223 1.65 -6.33 29.99
N THR A 224 0.75 -5.46 29.56
CA THR A 224 -0.48 -5.86 28.90
C THR A 224 -0.37 -5.50 27.43
N ILE A 225 -0.71 -6.45 26.56
CA ILE A 225 -0.76 -6.25 25.11
C ILE A 225 -2.15 -6.61 24.58
N PRO A 226 -2.72 -5.80 23.68
CA PRO A 226 -3.94 -6.16 22.99
C PRO A 226 -3.67 -7.27 21.98
N LYS A 227 -4.58 -8.24 21.89
CA LYS A 227 -4.62 -9.24 20.82
C LYS A 227 -6.04 -9.54 20.39
N PHE A 228 -6.20 -10.05 19.18
CA PHE A 228 -7.49 -10.45 18.65
C PHE A 228 -7.73 -11.95 18.84
N ASP A 229 -8.85 -12.27 19.47
CA ASP A 229 -9.35 -13.63 19.55
C ASP A 229 -10.52 -13.80 18.58
N MET A 230 -10.49 -14.83 17.73
CA MET A 230 -11.71 -15.30 17.09
C MET A 230 -12.71 -15.75 18.18
N ILE A 231 -13.90 -15.16 18.21
CA ILE A 231 -14.97 -15.47 19.19
C ILE A 231 -16.18 -16.15 18.56
N LYS A 232 -16.39 -15.96 17.25
CA LYS A 232 -17.51 -16.55 16.51
C LYS A 232 -17.04 -16.91 15.09
N ALA A 233 -17.54 -18.02 14.58
CA ALA A 233 -17.46 -18.38 13.18
C ALA A 233 -18.84 -18.81 12.67
N GLU A 234 -19.29 -18.22 11.58
CA GLU A 234 -20.55 -18.56 10.93
C GLU A 234 -20.24 -19.15 9.55
N VAL A 235 -20.44 -20.45 9.43
CA VAL A 235 -20.15 -21.24 8.23
C VAL A 235 -21.42 -21.38 7.42
N ILE A 236 -21.40 -20.89 6.19
CA ILE A 236 -22.51 -20.99 5.24
C ILE A 236 -22.05 -21.86 4.09
N ASP A 237 -22.77 -22.97 3.86
CA ASP A 237 -22.45 -24.00 2.87
C ASP A 237 -23.70 -24.28 2.03
N GLY A 238 -23.96 -23.39 1.07
CA GLY A 238 -25.16 -23.43 0.23
C GLY A 238 -26.47 -23.31 1.02
N GLU A 239 -27.03 -24.46 1.37
CA GLU A 239 -28.35 -24.59 2.02
C GLU A 239 -28.26 -24.68 3.55
N GLU A 240 -27.08 -24.49 4.15
CA GLU A 240 -26.91 -24.63 5.59
C GLU A 240 -26.08 -23.50 6.19
N CYS A 241 -26.55 -22.96 7.32
CA CYS A 241 -25.78 -22.07 8.19
C CYS A 241 -25.49 -22.78 9.53
N ARG A 242 -24.21 -22.82 9.91
CA ARG A 242 -23.71 -23.31 11.20
C ARG A 242 -22.99 -22.20 11.93
N ILE A 243 -23.45 -21.90 13.15
CA ILE A 243 -22.84 -20.88 14.01
C ILE A 243 -22.06 -21.57 15.11
N TYR A 244 -20.78 -21.23 15.20
CA TYR A 244 -19.85 -21.65 16.23
C TYR A 244 -19.47 -20.47 17.10
N GLU A 245 -19.43 -20.68 18.42
CA GLU A 245 -18.96 -19.69 19.38
C GLU A 245 -17.80 -20.26 20.19
N LYS A 246 -16.81 -19.42 20.51
CA LYS A 246 -15.65 -19.84 21.29
C LYS A 246 -16.01 -19.92 22.77
N LYS A 247 -16.01 -21.13 23.31
CA LYS A 247 -16.22 -21.44 24.73
C LYS A 247 -15.04 -22.23 25.26
N ARG A 248 -14.49 -21.79 26.40
CA ARG A 248 -13.33 -22.46 27.07
C ARG A 248 -12.16 -22.77 26.12
N GLY A 249 -11.88 -21.87 25.18
CA GLY A 249 -10.77 -21.99 24.23
C GLY A 249 -11.05 -22.80 22.97
N LYS A 250 -12.24 -23.40 22.81
CA LYS A 250 -12.63 -24.17 21.62
C LYS A 250 -13.88 -23.57 20.98
N LEU A 251 -14.00 -23.69 19.66
CA LEU A 251 -15.24 -23.39 18.94
C LEU A 251 -16.23 -24.53 19.16
N GLU A 252 -17.43 -24.19 19.60
CA GLU A 252 -18.53 -25.13 19.83
C GLU A 252 -19.72 -24.74 18.95
N LEU A 253 -20.34 -25.72 18.27
CA LEU A 253 -21.55 -25.49 17.49
C LEU A 253 -22.69 -25.09 18.43
N VAL A 254 -23.28 -23.91 18.21
CA VAL A 254 -24.39 -23.40 19.03
C VAL A 254 -25.71 -23.36 18.27
N LYS A 255 -25.66 -23.26 16.94
CA LYS A 255 -26.86 -23.23 16.09
C LYS A 255 -26.56 -23.82 14.72
N GLN A 256 -27.51 -24.57 14.19
CA GLN A 256 -27.51 -25.09 12.82
C GLN A 256 -28.89 -24.82 12.22
N THR A 257 -28.95 -24.32 10.99
CA THR A 257 -30.19 -23.94 10.33
C THR A 257 -30.10 -24.23 8.84
N LYS A 258 -31.17 -24.80 8.27
CA LYS A 258 -31.29 -24.93 6.81
C LYS A 258 -31.80 -23.63 6.21
N ILE A 259 -31.14 -23.19 5.15
CA ILE A 259 -31.49 -22.05 4.31
C ILE A 259 -32.33 -22.62 3.15
N HIS A 260 -33.59 -22.20 3.07
CA HIS A 260 -34.54 -22.62 2.03
C HIS A 260 -34.47 -21.71 0.80
#